data_AF-A0A1M6VAF5-F1
#
_entry.id   AF-A0A1M6VAF5-F1
#
_cell.length_a   1.000
_cell.length_b   1.000
_cell.length_c   1.000
_cell.angle_alpha   90.00
_cell.angle_beta   90.00
_cell.angle_gamma   90.00
#
_symmetry.space_group_name_H-M   'P 1'
#
loop_
_entity.id
_entity.type
_entity.pdbx_description
1 polymer ?
#
loop_
_entity_poly.entity_id
_entity_poly.type
_entity_poly.pdbx_seq_one_letter_code
_entity_poly.pdbx_strand_id
1 'polypeptide(L)'
;MKNIIKYMAGALFAGLTMTACSPESFDGPDQAGIPTANGADFDVVVDQSINQVTVSYNQKGSYPIWSFDGGKTYSTQPVLSKIFALRGDYEVSMKVGNRNGISQGAVTKTFTMNETKVDFDAFKSKFVGKEWRIKYDEAGHLGCGPSGTDGLGWWSAAPNDKVDYGVYDDRITFGEDGSYTYNPGAGGTVYVNWGCSIYPDYNINKATETDFMVPVDPQTSSYTLDADADGNVIIKLAAETLFPYIANDEQYNAGEYHIESISAKKMSLIIDNGNIAWHFILTSEEDTPPTPAINWVDVDSPDNLGAGFNTVGNMEF
;
A
#
# COMPACT_ATOMS: atom_id res chain seq x y z
N MET A 1 90.18 23.40 25.79
CA MET A 1 89.26 22.23 25.73
C MET A 1 87.77 22.57 25.57
N LYS A 2 87.33 23.85 25.57
CA LYS A 2 85.90 24.22 25.44
C LYS A 2 85.33 24.25 24.01
N ASN A 3 86.19 24.24 22.98
CA ASN A 3 85.74 24.37 21.59
C ASN A 3 85.64 23.02 20.84
N ILE A 4 86.37 21.98 21.28
CA ILE A 4 86.31 20.63 20.64
C ILE A 4 85.00 19.90 20.96
N ILE A 5 84.45 20.10 22.18
CA ILE A 5 83.19 19.48 22.60
C ILE A 5 81.98 20.04 21.82
N LYS A 6 82.04 21.32 21.41
CA LYS A 6 80.98 21.94 20.59
C LYS A 6 80.93 21.36 19.17
N TYR A 7 82.07 21.02 18.58
CA TYR A 7 82.12 20.40 17.25
C TYR A 7 81.77 18.90 17.27
N MET A 8 82.09 18.18 18.36
CA MET A 8 81.66 16.78 18.52
C MET A 8 80.16 16.62 18.82
N ALA A 9 79.56 17.55 19.56
CA ALA A 9 78.11 17.53 19.80
C ALA A 9 77.29 17.89 18.55
N GLY A 10 77.81 18.80 17.71
CA GLY A 10 77.17 19.17 16.43
C GLY A 10 77.24 18.06 15.37
N ALA A 11 78.33 17.29 15.34
CA ALA A 11 78.48 16.16 14.42
C ALA A 11 77.62 14.94 14.82
N LEU A 12 77.37 14.73 16.11
CA LEU A 12 76.50 13.64 16.58
C LEU A 12 75.00 13.95 16.42
N PHE A 13 74.60 15.22 16.50
CA PHE A 13 73.21 15.63 16.30
C PHE A 13 72.78 15.62 14.82
N ALA A 14 73.72 15.71 13.88
CA ALA A 14 73.44 15.63 12.44
C ALA A 14 73.26 14.18 11.93
N GLY A 15 73.70 13.17 12.70
CA GLY A 15 73.60 11.75 12.33
C GLY A 15 72.31 11.05 12.79
N LEU A 16 71.54 11.67 13.69
CA LEU A 16 70.35 11.06 14.32
C LEU A 16 69.01 11.62 13.81
N THR A 17 69.01 12.56 12.86
CA THR A 17 67.77 13.17 12.33
C THR A 17 67.39 12.68 10.93
N MET A 18 67.98 11.59 10.44
CA MET A 18 67.63 10.99 9.14
C MET A 18 67.14 9.54 9.23
N THR A 19 66.45 9.16 10.30
CA THR A 19 65.37 8.18 10.17
C THR A 19 64.08 8.94 9.87
N ALA A 20 64.09 9.80 8.84
CA ALA A 20 62.86 10.06 8.12
C ALA A 20 62.44 8.69 7.60
N CYS A 21 61.23 8.25 7.96
CA CYS A 21 60.59 7.08 7.38
C CYS A 21 61.02 7.01 5.91
N SER A 22 61.63 5.90 5.49
CA SER A 22 61.78 5.59 4.07
C SER A 22 60.48 6.04 3.41
N PRO A 23 60.50 6.94 2.41
CA PRO A 23 59.25 7.43 1.83
C PRO A 23 58.45 6.18 1.51
N GLU A 24 57.34 5.95 2.23
CA GLU A 24 56.46 4.86 1.87
C GLU A 24 56.11 5.16 0.42
N SER A 25 56.60 4.31 -0.49
CA SER A 25 56.27 4.45 -1.90
C SER A 25 54.77 4.23 -1.96
N PHE A 26 54.03 5.32 -2.00
CA PHE A 26 52.60 5.27 -2.22
C PHE A 26 52.43 4.92 -3.69
N ASP A 27 52.41 3.61 -3.96
CA ASP A 27 52.00 3.09 -5.25
C ASP A 27 50.53 3.46 -5.42
N GLY A 28 50.28 4.55 -6.13
CA GLY A 28 48.94 5.01 -6.45
C GLY A 28 48.17 3.95 -7.27
N PRO A 29 46.87 4.19 -7.50
CA PRO A 29 46.04 3.30 -8.29
C PRO A 29 46.63 3.10 -9.71
N ASP A 30 46.78 1.84 -10.13
CA ASP A 30 47.22 1.49 -11.49
C ASP A 30 46.00 1.19 -12.36
N GLN A 31 45.82 1.96 -13.43
CA GLN A 31 44.73 1.76 -14.38
C GLN A 31 44.75 0.36 -15.02
N ALA A 32 45.92 -0.24 -15.25
CA ALA A 32 46.04 -1.60 -15.78
C ALA A 32 45.64 -2.67 -14.75
N GLY A 33 45.62 -2.32 -13.46
CA GLY A 33 45.27 -3.21 -12.36
C GLY A 33 43.79 -3.20 -11.96
N ILE A 34 42.93 -2.45 -12.67
CA ILE A 34 41.48 -2.44 -12.45
C ILE A 34 40.91 -3.83 -12.79
N PRO A 35 40.08 -4.43 -11.92
CA PRO A 35 39.56 -5.77 -12.15
C PRO A 35 38.53 -5.77 -13.28
N THR A 36 38.42 -6.89 -13.99
CA THR A 36 37.37 -7.13 -14.97
C THR A 36 36.23 -7.93 -14.34
N ALA A 37 35.00 -7.70 -14.82
CA ALA A 37 33.86 -8.54 -14.50
C ALA A 37 33.87 -9.86 -15.30
N ASN A 38 34.61 -9.92 -16.42
CA ASN A 38 34.70 -11.12 -17.24
C ASN A 38 35.40 -12.24 -16.45
N GLY A 39 34.70 -13.37 -16.28
CA GLY A 39 35.19 -14.52 -15.52
C GLY A 39 35.01 -14.41 -14.00
N ALA A 40 34.48 -13.30 -13.49
CA ALA A 40 33.95 -13.27 -12.14
C ALA A 40 32.63 -14.05 -12.08
N ASP A 41 32.44 -14.79 -11.00
CA ASP A 41 31.19 -15.49 -10.72
C ASP A 41 30.91 -15.41 -9.21
N PHE A 42 29.65 -15.46 -8.83
CA PHE A 42 29.21 -15.40 -7.45
C PHE A 42 28.04 -16.34 -7.18
N ASP A 43 27.94 -16.83 -5.96
CA ASP A 43 26.88 -17.76 -5.59
C ASP A 43 25.61 -17.01 -5.21
N VAL A 44 24.46 -17.59 -5.57
CA VAL A 44 23.13 -17.14 -5.17
C VAL A 44 22.41 -18.33 -4.56
N VAL A 45 22.02 -18.20 -3.30
CA VAL A 45 21.26 -19.21 -2.56
C VAL A 45 19.94 -18.58 -2.12
N VAL A 46 18.82 -19.21 -2.47
CA VAL A 46 17.48 -18.74 -2.09
C VAL A 46 16.89 -19.67 -1.04
N ASP A 47 16.53 -19.10 0.10
CA ASP A 47 15.70 -19.73 1.12
C ASP A 47 14.24 -19.29 0.94
N GLN A 48 13.44 -20.13 0.28
CA GLN A 48 12.02 -19.90 0.03
C GLN A 48 11.18 -19.94 1.31
N SER A 49 11.66 -20.50 2.42
CA SER A 49 10.88 -20.59 3.65
C SER A 49 10.66 -19.22 4.32
N ILE A 50 11.61 -18.31 4.10
CA ILE A 50 11.61 -16.94 4.63
C ILE A 50 11.80 -15.87 3.54
N ASN A 51 11.72 -16.25 2.27
CA ASN A 51 12.01 -15.41 1.10
C ASN A 51 13.34 -14.63 1.25
N GLN A 52 14.41 -15.33 1.60
CA GLN A 52 15.72 -14.73 1.74
C GLN A 52 16.62 -15.15 0.58
N VAL A 53 17.27 -14.18 -0.05
CA VAL A 53 18.41 -14.46 -0.94
C VAL A 53 19.70 -14.20 -0.17
N THR A 54 20.67 -15.09 -0.35
CA THR A 54 22.05 -14.91 0.11
C THR A 54 22.97 -14.94 -1.08
N VAL A 55 23.76 -13.89 -1.25
CA VAL A 55 24.78 -13.78 -2.30
C VAL A 55 26.17 -13.81 -1.69
N SER A 56 27.11 -14.50 -2.34
CA SER A 56 28.49 -14.56 -1.84
C SER A 56 29.53 -14.50 -2.93
N TYR A 57 30.57 -13.71 -2.68
CA TYR A 57 31.77 -13.58 -3.51
C TYR A 57 33.00 -13.50 -2.61
N ASN A 58 33.78 -14.58 -2.61
CA ASN A 58 34.98 -14.71 -1.78
C ASN A 58 36.20 -14.97 -2.69
N GLN A 59 36.77 -13.90 -3.23
CA GLN A 59 37.98 -13.95 -4.04
C GLN A 59 39.09 -13.13 -3.39
N LYS A 60 40.29 -13.73 -3.30
CA LYS A 60 41.42 -13.07 -2.64
C LYS A 60 41.89 -11.86 -3.46
N GLY A 61 41.96 -10.70 -2.82
CA GLY A 61 42.47 -9.48 -3.45
C GLY A 61 41.40 -8.67 -4.21
N SER A 62 40.13 -9.10 -4.17
CA SER A 62 38.98 -8.35 -4.66
C SER A 62 37.83 -8.38 -3.66
N TYR A 63 36.87 -7.50 -3.84
CA TYR A 63 35.64 -7.43 -3.07
C TYR A 63 34.46 -7.17 -4.01
N PRO A 64 33.24 -7.62 -3.65
CA PRO A 64 32.07 -7.36 -4.48
C PRO A 64 31.54 -5.95 -4.22
N ILE A 65 30.82 -5.41 -5.20
CA ILE A 65 29.90 -4.30 -5.03
C ILE A 65 28.56 -4.80 -5.55
N TRP A 66 27.70 -5.22 -4.63
CA TRP A 66 26.36 -5.69 -4.91
C TRP A 66 25.44 -4.54 -5.23
N SER A 67 24.47 -4.79 -6.10
CA SER A 67 23.45 -3.86 -6.55
C SER A 67 22.12 -4.60 -6.66
N PHE A 68 21.12 -4.18 -5.90
CA PHE A 68 19.73 -4.66 -5.98
C PHE A 68 18.79 -3.56 -6.46
N ASP A 69 17.57 -3.94 -6.84
CA ASP A 69 16.46 -3.03 -7.15
C ASP A 69 16.80 -2.02 -8.26
N GLY A 70 17.53 -2.47 -9.29
CA GLY A 70 18.00 -1.60 -10.38
C GLY A 70 19.07 -0.58 -9.96
N GLY A 71 19.81 -0.83 -8.88
CA GLY A 71 20.88 0.06 -8.41
C GLY A 71 20.47 1.05 -7.33
N LYS A 72 19.36 0.81 -6.62
CA LYS A 72 18.97 1.65 -5.48
C LYS A 72 19.69 1.25 -4.19
N THR A 73 20.07 -0.02 -4.06
CA THR A 73 20.70 -0.57 -2.86
C THR A 73 22.07 -1.15 -3.18
N TYR A 74 23.10 -0.77 -2.42
CA TYR A 74 24.48 -1.24 -2.60
C TYR A 74 25.09 -1.84 -1.33
N SER A 75 26.00 -2.80 -1.49
CA SER A 75 26.80 -3.36 -0.38
C SER A 75 28.13 -3.90 -0.88
N THR A 76 29.16 -3.85 -0.04
CA THR A 76 30.48 -4.43 -0.32
C THR A 76 30.82 -5.66 0.54
N GLN A 77 29.85 -6.16 1.30
CA GLN A 77 30.06 -7.34 2.15
C GLN A 77 30.31 -8.59 1.29
N PRO A 78 31.33 -9.41 1.59
CA PRO A 78 31.61 -10.62 0.82
C PRO A 78 30.44 -11.62 0.78
N VAL A 79 29.62 -11.64 1.84
CA VAL A 79 28.36 -12.38 1.93
C VAL A 79 27.28 -11.39 2.35
N LEU A 80 26.15 -11.38 1.64
CA LEU A 80 25.02 -10.51 1.92
C LEU A 80 23.72 -11.31 1.84
N SER A 81 22.87 -11.17 2.85
CA SER A 81 21.51 -11.73 2.86
C SER A 81 20.47 -10.61 2.82
N LYS A 82 19.43 -10.77 2.01
CA LYS A 82 18.30 -9.83 1.89
C LYS A 82 16.98 -10.59 1.84
N ILE A 83 15.97 -10.07 2.54
CA ILE A 83 14.61 -10.64 2.56
C ILE A 83 13.73 -9.88 1.57
N PHE A 84 12.85 -10.61 0.88
CA PHE A 84 11.89 -10.09 -0.09
C PHE A 84 10.48 -10.48 0.34
N ALA A 85 9.63 -9.50 0.63
CA ALA A 85 8.26 -9.80 1.04
C ALA A 85 7.41 -10.35 -0.11
N LEU A 86 7.65 -9.88 -1.34
CA LEU A 86 6.82 -10.21 -2.50
C LEU A 86 7.34 -11.43 -3.26
N ARG A 87 6.42 -12.17 -3.90
CA ARG A 87 6.77 -13.13 -4.94
C ARG A 87 7.22 -12.40 -6.21
N GLY A 88 8.10 -13.02 -6.97
CA GLY A 88 8.52 -12.48 -8.26
C GLY A 88 9.95 -12.83 -8.64
N ASP A 89 10.32 -12.38 -9.83
CA ASP A 89 11.68 -12.50 -10.36
C ASP A 89 12.48 -11.25 -10.01
N TYR A 90 13.62 -11.47 -9.38
CA TYR A 90 14.52 -10.43 -8.92
C TYR A 90 15.88 -10.57 -9.60
N GLU A 91 16.59 -9.45 -9.63
CA GLU A 91 17.94 -9.38 -10.16
C GLU A 91 18.90 -8.89 -9.09
N VAL A 92 20.09 -9.50 -9.05
CA VAL A 92 21.25 -8.97 -8.36
C VAL A 92 22.39 -8.80 -9.35
N SER A 93 23.00 -7.62 -9.30
CA SER A 93 24.16 -7.25 -10.11
C SER A 93 25.38 -7.06 -9.22
N MET A 94 26.55 -7.55 -9.65
CA MET A 94 27.81 -7.46 -8.93
C MET A 94 28.88 -6.79 -9.80
N LYS A 95 29.48 -5.71 -9.30
CA LYS A 95 30.78 -5.23 -9.79
C LYS A 95 31.90 -5.77 -8.91
N VAL A 96 33.10 -5.89 -9.47
CA VAL A 96 34.28 -6.34 -8.72
C VAL A 96 35.16 -5.12 -8.43
N GLY A 97 35.60 -4.96 -7.20
CA GLY A 97 36.53 -3.91 -6.77
C GLY A 97 37.84 -4.49 -6.26
N ASN A 98 38.93 -3.74 -6.40
CA ASN A 98 40.20 -3.99 -5.71
C ASN A 98 40.88 -2.65 -5.36
N ARG A 99 42.17 -2.66 -5.00
CA ARG A 99 42.92 -1.44 -4.65
C ARG A 99 43.05 -0.42 -5.80
N ASN A 100 42.93 -0.88 -7.04
CA ASN A 100 43.18 -0.09 -8.24
C ASN A 100 41.90 0.51 -8.83
N GLY A 101 40.73 -0.06 -8.51
CA GLY A 101 39.44 0.48 -8.96
C GLY A 101 38.31 -0.54 -8.96
N ILE A 102 37.23 -0.19 -9.67
CA ILE A 102 36.01 -0.99 -9.83
C ILE A 102 35.84 -1.37 -11.31
N SER A 103 35.35 -2.58 -11.57
CA SER A 103 35.07 -3.05 -12.92
C SER A 103 34.09 -2.15 -13.69
N GLN A 104 34.36 -1.97 -14.99
CA GLN A 104 33.45 -1.22 -15.88
C GLN A 104 32.14 -1.98 -16.15
N GLY A 105 32.20 -3.31 -16.21
CA GLY A 105 31.04 -4.20 -16.33
C GLY A 105 30.56 -4.75 -14.98
N ALA A 106 29.44 -5.45 -15.00
CA ALA A 106 28.88 -6.19 -13.88
C ALA A 106 28.53 -7.62 -14.29
N VAL A 107 28.52 -8.54 -13.33
CA VAL A 107 27.93 -9.87 -13.47
C VAL A 107 26.53 -9.81 -12.88
N THR A 108 25.54 -10.28 -13.63
CA THR A 108 24.13 -10.19 -13.26
C THR A 108 23.53 -11.58 -13.19
N LYS A 109 22.82 -11.87 -12.10
CA LYS A 109 22.08 -13.12 -11.91
C LYS A 109 20.65 -12.83 -11.49
N THR A 110 19.73 -13.66 -11.93
CA THR A 110 18.32 -13.61 -11.53
C THR A 110 17.99 -14.72 -10.54
N PHE A 111 16.98 -14.48 -9.71
CA PHE A 111 16.43 -15.46 -8.78
C PHE A 111 14.94 -15.19 -8.56
N THR A 112 14.18 -16.21 -8.18
CA THR A 112 12.72 -16.13 -8.04
C THR A 112 12.30 -16.37 -6.60
N MET A 113 11.39 -15.54 -6.08
CA MET A 113 10.62 -15.82 -4.86
C MET A 113 9.27 -16.38 -5.26
N ASN A 114 8.95 -17.59 -4.80
CA ASN A 114 7.76 -18.31 -5.25
C ASN A 114 6.46 -17.81 -4.60
N GLU A 115 6.56 -17.28 -3.38
CA GLU A 115 5.43 -16.92 -2.54
C GLU A 115 5.60 -15.51 -1.97
N THR A 116 4.49 -14.83 -1.69
CA THR A 116 4.47 -13.56 -0.95
C THR A 116 4.40 -13.87 0.55
N LYS A 117 5.31 -13.30 1.35
CA LYS A 117 5.38 -13.41 2.82
C LYS A 117 5.07 -12.07 3.48
N VAL A 118 3.82 -11.63 3.33
CA VAL A 118 3.23 -10.51 4.08
C VAL A 118 2.46 -11.07 5.27
N ASP A 119 2.54 -10.41 6.42
CA ASP A 119 1.77 -10.78 7.61
C ASP A 119 0.29 -10.39 7.45
N PHE A 120 -0.44 -11.21 6.69
CA PHE A 120 -1.87 -11.04 6.47
C PHE A 120 -2.69 -11.27 7.74
N ASP A 121 -2.18 -12.01 8.72
CA ASP A 121 -2.88 -12.24 10.00
C ASP A 121 -3.01 -10.93 10.79
N ALA A 122 -1.98 -10.08 10.76
CA ALA A 122 -2.05 -8.74 11.34
C ALA A 122 -3.19 -7.90 10.73
N PHE A 123 -3.43 -8.01 9.42
CA PHE A 123 -4.55 -7.34 8.73
C PHE A 123 -5.89 -7.98 9.09
N LYS A 124 -6.02 -9.31 8.97
CA LYS A 124 -7.25 -10.04 9.32
C LYS A 124 -7.75 -9.70 10.73
N SER A 125 -6.83 -9.59 11.70
CA SER A 125 -7.16 -9.19 13.08
C SER A 125 -7.91 -7.85 13.20
N LYS A 126 -7.83 -6.98 12.19
CA LYS A 126 -8.51 -5.68 12.17
C LYS A 126 -9.94 -5.76 11.65
N PHE A 127 -10.27 -6.70 10.76
CA PHE A 127 -11.56 -6.68 10.05
C PHE A 127 -12.38 -7.95 10.04
N VAL A 128 -11.76 -9.11 10.29
CA VAL A 128 -12.49 -10.39 10.32
C VAL A 128 -13.46 -10.45 11.50
N GLY A 129 -14.61 -11.09 11.27
CA GLY A 129 -15.63 -11.33 12.29
C GLY A 129 -16.44 -10.10 12.69
N LYS A 130 -16.38 -9.04 11.89
CA LYS A 130 -17.12 -7.80 12.08
C LYS A 130 -18.05 -7.55 10.91
N GLU A 131 -19.19 -6.96 11.21
CA GLU A 131 -20.07 -6.40 10.21
C GLU A 131 -19.55 -5.01 9.82
N TRP A 132 -19.44 -4.76 8.52
CA TRP A 132 -18.97 -3.51 7.94
C TRP A 132 -20.06 -2.91 7.06
N ARG A 133 -20.13 -1.58 7.06
CA ARG A 133 -21.03 -0.79 6.22
C ARG A 133 -20.32 0.46 5.73
N ILE A 134 -20.87 1.12 4.71
CA ILE A 134 -20.37 2.42 4.26
C ILE A 134 -20.49 3.45 5.39
N LYS A 135 -19.43 4.23 5.61
CA LYS A 135 -19.36 5.27 6.65
C LYS A 135 -20.04 6.56 6.20
N TYR A 136 -21.36 6.50 6.03
CA TYR A 136 -22.19 7.58 5.47
C TYR A 136 -22.04 8.95 6.15
N ASP A 137 -21.61 8.97 7.41
CA ASP A 137 -21.44 10.18 8.22
C ASP A 137 -20.11 10.90 8.01
N GLU A 138 -19.19 10.28 7.25
CA GLU A 138 -17.88 10.87 6.92
C GLU A 138 -17.88 11.47 5.52
N ALA A 139 -17.30 12.66 5.36
CA ALA A 139 -17.08 13.24 4.03
C ALA A 139 -16.08 12.38 3.23
N GLY A 140 -16.34 12.18 1.94
CA GLY A 140 -15.52 11.36 1.07
C GLY A 140 -15.65 9.85 1.29
N HIS A 141 -16.67 9.39 2.02
CA HIS A 141 -16.92 7.96 2.22
C HIS A 141 -17.16 7.18 0.93
N LEU A 142 -17.60 7.88 -0.13
CA LEU A 142 -17.59 7.42 -1.51
C LEU A 142 -16.94 8.52 -2.36
N GLY A 143 -16.21 8.12 -3.39
CA GLY A 143 -15.64 9.07 -4.34
C GLY A 143 -15.18 8.43 -5.64
N CYS A 144 -14.89 9.29 -6.62
CA CYS A 144 -14.09 8.90 -7.77
C CYS A 144 -13.10 9.99 -8.16
N GLY A 145 -12.00 9.57 -8.78
CA GLY A 145 -10.91 10.45 -9.19
C GLY A 145 -10.00 9.82 -10.24
N PRO A 146 -8.93 10.53 -10.63
CA PRO A 146 -7.96 10.00 -11.58
C PRO A 146 -7.35 8.68 -11.11
N SER A 147 -7.06 7.77 -12.04
CA SER A 147 -6.25 6.57 -11.76
C SER A 147 -4.90 6.92 -11.11
N GLY A 148 -4.46 6.08 -10.18
CA GLY A 148 -3.26 6.23 -9.36
C GLY A 148 -3.39 7.21 -8.21
N THR A 149 -4.62 7.62 -7.84
CA THR A 149 -4.89 8.56 -6.73
C THR A 149 -5.74 7.92 -5.63
N ASP A 150 -6.06 8.71 -4.59
CA ASP A 150 -6.98 8.31 -3.52
C ASP A 150 -8.44 8.16 -3.98
N GLY A 151 -8.75 8.50 -5.22
CA GLY A 151 -10.10 8.38 -5.77
C GLY A 151 -11.08 9.47 -5.28
N LEU A 152 -10.60 10.61 -4.77
CA LEU A 152 -11.46 11.71 -4.28
C LEU A 152 -11.41 12.99 -5.13
N GLY A 153 -10.63 12.98 -6.22
CA GLY A 153 -10.30 14.19 -6.98
C GLY A 153 -11.39 14.75 -7.91
N TRP A 154 -12.37 13.96 -8.36
CA TRP A 154 -13.45 14.42 -9.25
C TRP A 154 -14.79 14.52 -8.56
N TRP A 155 -15.09 13.56 -7.69
CA TRP A 155 -16.27 13.59 -6.84
C TRP A 155 -15.93 12.98 -5.48
N SER A 156 -16.49 13.59 -4.44
CA SER A 156 -16.34 13.18 -3.05
C SER A 156 -17.68 13.40 -2.36
N ALA A 157 -18.30 12.32 -1.86
CA ALA A 157 -19.63 12.36 -1.27
C ALA A 157 -19.61 13.21 0.01
N ALA A 158 -20.54 14.16 0.12
CA ALA A 158 -20.83 14.79 1.41
C ALA A 158 -21.44 13.76 2.38
N PRO A 159 -21.42 13.99 3.71
CA PRO A 159 -22.15 13.13 4.63
C PRO A 159 -23.62 12.97 4.22
N ASN A 160 -24.10 11.73 4.18
CA ASN A 160 -25.45 11.31 3.77
C ASN A 160 -25.85 11.56 2.30
N ASP A 161 -24.91 11.88 1.39
CA ASP A 161 -25.21 12.23 0.00
C ASP A 161 -25.92 11.11 -0.80
N LYS A 162 -25.84 9.85 -0.34
CA LYS A 162 -26.45 8.66 -0.96
C LYS A 162 -27.51 7.97 -0.10
N VAL A 163 -28.18 8.71 0.79
CA VAL A 163 -29.17 8.14 1.73
C VAL A 163 -30.33 7.43 1.02
N ASP A 164 -30.75 7.91 -0.14
CA ASP A 164 -31.89 7.36 -0.89
C ASP A 164 -31.50 6.27 -1.90
N TYR A 165 -30.23 5.81 -1.90
CA TYR A 165 -29.67 4.91 -2.91
C TYR A 165 -29.37 3.50 -2.39
N GLY A 166 -29.89 3.12 -1.21
CA GLY A 166 -29.78 1.75 -0.66
C GLY A 166 -28.35 1.30 -0.27
N VAL A 167 -27.34 2.17 -0.40
CA VAL A 167 -25.94 1.83 -0.15
C VAL A 167 -25.57 1.81 1.34
N TYR A 168 -26.36 2.46 2.21
CA TYR A 168 -26.01 2.66 3.62
C TYR A 168 -26.55 1.59 4.56
N ASP A 169 -27.59 0.85 4.18
CA ASP A 169 -28.12 -0.29 4.95
C ASP A 169 -27.47 -1.62 4.57
N ASP A 170 -26.69 -1.65 3.49
CA ASP A 170 -25.85 -2.78 3.12
C ASP A 170 -24.84 -3.15 4.21
N ARG A 171 -24.63 -4.45 4.38
CA ARG A 171 -23.70 -5.05 5.34
C ARG A 171 -22.81 -6.07 4.67
N ILE A 172 -21.52 -6.01 4.98
CA ILE A 172 -20.54 -7.00 4.55
C ILE A 172 -19.79 -7.59 5.75
N THR A 173 -19.40 -8.86 5.66
CA THR A 173 -18.57 -9.52 6.69
C THR A 173 -17.52 -10.39 6.03
N PHE A 174 -16.33 -10.40 6.65
CA PHE A 174 -15.20 -11.24 6.27
C PHE A 174 -15.00 -12.31 7.36
N GLY A 175 -15.00 -13.59 6.97
CA GLY A 175 -14.77 -14.73 7.86
C GLY A 175 -13.31 -15.19 7.90
N GLU A 176 -12.89 -15.79 9.00
CA GLU A 176 -11.50 -16.23 9.21
C GLU A 176 -11.05 -17.31 8.21
N ASP A 177 -12.00 -18.06 7.67
CA ASP A 177 -11.81 -19.11 6.67
C ASP A 177 -11.78 -18.57 5.23
N GLY A 178 -11.79 -17.25 5.03
CA GLY A 178 -11.88 -16.62 3.71
C GLY A 178 -13.31 -16.52 3.17
N SER A 179 -14.34 -16.81 3.98
CA SER A 179 -15.73 -16.55 3.59
C SER A 179 -16.05 -15.05 3.56
N TYR A 180 -16.94 -14.66 2.66
CA TYR A 180 -17.48 -13.31 2.55
C TYR A 180 -19.00 -13.38 2.53
N THR A 181 -19.67 -12.46 3.21
CA THR A 181 -21.13 -12.31 3.12
C THR A 181 -21.49 -10.89 2.79
N TYR A 182 -22.49 -10.73 1.94
CA TYR A 182 -23.16 -9.47 1.65
C TYR A 182 -24.64 -9.59 1.99
N ASN A 183 -25.19 -8.58 2.68
CA ASN A 183 -26.59 -8.48 3.04
C ASN A 183 -27.09 -7.08 2.64
N PRO A 184 -28.06 -6.97 1.71
CA PRO A 184 -28.55 -5.70 1.17
C PRO A 184 -29.48 -4.91 2.13
N GLY A 185 -29.40 -5.20 3.42
CA GLY A 185 -30.22 -4.54 4.43
C GLY A 185 -31.72 -4.72 4.23
N ALA A 186 -32.49 -3.71 4.67
CA ALA A 186 -33.94 -3.70 4.55
C ALA A 186 -34.41 -3.17 3.18
N GLY A 187 -33.57 -2.37 2.52
CA GLY A 187 -33.78 -1.86 1.18
C GLY A 187 -33.74 -2.95 0.12
N GLY A 188 -32.92 -3.99 0.34
CA GLY A 188 -32.86 -5.15 -0.56
C GLY A 188 -32.26 -4.81 -1.92
N THR A 189 -31.41 -3.77 -1.99
CA THR A 189 -30.84 -3.26 -3.24
C THR A 189 -29.34 -3.00 -3.12
N VAL A 190 -28.60 -3.20 -4.20
CA VAL A 190 -27.21 -2.73 -4.33
C VAL A 190 -27.15 -1.47 -5.20
N TYR A 191 -26.24 -0.55 -4.86
CA TYR A 191 -25.99 0.66 -5.66
C TYR A 191 -24.99 0.38 -6.79
N VAL A 192 -25.30 0.81 -8.02
CA VAL A 192 -24.52 0.50 -9.22
C VAL A 192 -24.26 1.76 -10.04
N ASN A 193 -23.02 1.93 -10.48
CA ASN A 193 -22.63 3.05 -11.32
C ASN A 193 -23.25 2.92 -12.73
N TRP A 194 -23.72 4.04 -13.28
CA TRP A 194 -24.35 4.09 -14.61
C TRP A 194 -23.47 3.50 -15.73
N GLY A 195 -22.15 3.58 -15.58
CA GLY A 195 -21.16 3.11 -16.55
C GLY A 195 -21.10 1.59 -16.67
N CYS A 196 -21.60 0.87 -15.66
CA CYS A 196 -21.61 -0.59 -15.65
C CYS A 196 -22.46 -1.16 -16.78
N SER A 197 -22.03 -2.31 -17.32
CA SER A 197 -22.80 -3.11 -18.27
C SER A 197 -23.58 -4.25 -17.61
N ILE A 198 -23.28 -4.56 -16.35
CA ILE A 198 -24.07 -5.48 -15.54
C ILE A 198 -25.47 -4.92 -15.24
N TYR A 199 -26.45 -5.82 -15.06
CA TYR A 199 -27.85 -5.48 -14.79
C TYR A 199 -28.48 -4.47 -15.78
N PRO A 200 -28.39 -4.71 -17.11
CA PRO A 200 -28.84 -3.74 -18.12
C PRO A 200 -30.33 -3.40 -18.02
N ASP A 201 -31.16 -4.33 -17.54
CA ASP A 201 -32.60 -4.12 -17.38
C ASP A 201 -32.95 -3.05 -16.33
N TYR A 202 -32.03 -2.76 -15.40
CA TYR A 202 -32.19 -1.73 -14.37
C TYR A 202 -31.53 -0.40 -14.74
N ASN A 203 -30.57 -0.41 -15.68
CA ASN A 203 -29.87 0.78 -16.16
C ASN A 203 -30.68 1.53 -17.23
N ILE A 204 -31.94 1.85 -16.91
CA ILE A 204 -32.90 2.47 -17.85
C ILE A 204 -32.56 3.94 -18.19
N ASN A 205 -31.76 4.59 -17.35
CA ASN A 205 -31.35 5.99 -17.47
C ASN A 205 -29.88 6.15 -17.86
N LYS A 206 -29.29 5.14 -18.53
CA LYS A 206 -27.87 5.17 -18.94
C LYS A 206 -27.48 6.43 -19.72
N ALA A 207 -28.37 6.92 -20.58
CA ALA A 207 -28.13 8.09 -21.42
C ALA A 207 -27.99 9.41 -20.63
N THR A 208 -28.49 9.47 -19.40
CA THR A 208 -28.34 10.61 -18.49
C THR A 208 -27.28 10.38 -17.43
N GLU A 209 -26.42 9.36 -17.61
CA GLU A 209 -25.30 9.05 -16.72
C GLU A 209 -25.73 8.94 -15.25
N THR A 210 -26.93 8.38 -15.03
CA THR A 210 -27.55 8.32 -13.72
C THR A 210 -27.35 6.94 -13.13
N ASP A 211 -26.67 6.90 -11.98
CA ASP A 211 -26.48 5.67 -11.21
C ASP A 211 -27.84 5.08 -10.79
N PHE A 212 -27.88 3.78 -10.53
CA PHE A 212 -29.12 3.04 -10.34
C PHE A 212 -29.00 2.03 -9.19
N MET A 213 -30.15 1.52 -8.75
CA MET A 213 -30.25 0.48 -7.74
C MET A 213 -30.77 -0.81 -8.36
N VAL A 214 -30.25 -1.94 -7.90
CA VAL A 214 -30.65 -3.27 -8.37
C VAL A 214 -31.16 -4.07 -7.18
N PRO A 215 -32.40 -4.59 -7.19
CA PRO A 215 -32.88 -5.54 -6.20
C PRO A 215 -32.02 -6.80 -6.20
N VAL A 216 -31.54 -7.19 -5.03
CA VAL A 216 -30.66 -8.35 -4.84
C VAL A 216 -31.03 -9.11 -3.57
N ASP A 217 -30.67 -10.38 -3.52
CA ASP A 217 -30.77 -11.21 -2.31
C ASP A 217 -29.44 -11.20 -1.54
N PRO A 218 -29.42 -11.55 -0.24
CA PRO A 218 -28.18 -11.81 0.48
C PRO A 218 -27.30 -12.82 -0.26
N GLN A 219 -25.99 -12.56 -0.28
CA GLN A 219 -25.01 -13.38 -0.99
C GLN A 219 -23.94 -13.90 -0.03
N THR A 220 -23.52 -15.14 -0.23
CA THR A 220 -22.27 -15.69 0.34
C THR A 220 -21.28 -15.92 -0.79
N SER A 221 -20.04 -15.53 -0.57
CA SER A 221 -18.92 -15.65 -1.51
C SER A 221 -17.64 -15.92 -0.71
N SER A 222 -16.48 -15.66 -1.32
CA SER A 222 -15.16 -15.78 -0.70
C SER A 222 -14.28 -14.59 -1.00
N TYR A 223 -13.27 -14.38 -0.17
CA TYR A 223 -12.21 -13.42 -0.40
C TYR A 223 -10.84 -14.04 -0.13
N THR A 224 -9.81 -13.45 -0.73
CA THR A 224 -8.41 -13.72 -0.39
C THR A 224 -7.68 -12.42 -0.09
N LEU A 225 -6.53 -12.53 0.57
CA LEU A 225 -5.59 -11.42 0.70
C LEU A 225 -4.40 -11.69 -0.21
N ASP A 226 -3.93 -10.63 -0.86
CA ASP A 226 -2.73 -10.64 -1.68
C ASP A 226 -1.93 -9.36 -1.39
N ALA A 227 -0.75 -9.24 -1.98
CA ALA A 227 -0.01 -7.98 -2.01
C ALA A 227 0.27 -7.57 -3.45
N ASP A 228 0.15 -6.26 -3.73
CA ASP A 228 0.51 -5.70 -5.03
C ASP A 228 2.04 -5.69 -5.25
N ALA A 229 2.45 -5.20 -6.41
CA ALA A 229 3.86 -5.10 -6.78
C ALA A 229 4.69 -4.19 -5.86
N ASP A 230 4.04 -3.32 -5.09
CA ASP A 230 4.67 -2.38 -4.16
C ASP A 230 4.61 -2.87 -2.70
N GLY A 231 3.91 -3.97 -2.42
CA GLY A 231 3.78 -4.57 -1.09
C GLY A 231 2.54 -4.13 -0.32
N ASN A 232 1.64 -3.38 -0.94
CA ASN A 232 0.38 -2.99 -0.30
C ASN A 232 -0.61 -4.16 -0.33
N VAL A 233 -1.35 -4.32 0.76
CA VAL A 233 -2.30 -5.42 0.91
C VAL A 233 -3.56 -5.14 0.09
N ILE A 234 -3.99 -6.15 -0.66
CA ILE A 234 -5.21 -6.16 -1.44
C ILE A 234 -6.18 -7.18 -0.85
N ILE A 235 -7.47 -6.82 -0.78
CA ILE A 235 -8.58 -7.77 -0.61
C ILE A 235 -9.09 -8.14 -2.00
N LYS A 236 -9.11 -9.42 -2.34
CA LYS A 236 -9.67 -9.92 -3.59
C LYS A 236 -10.96 -10.67 -3.32
N LEU A 237 -12.09 -10.14 -3.74
CA LEU A 237 -13.37 -10.86 -3.72
C LEU A 237 -13.43 -11.81 -4.92
N ALA A 238 -14.12 -12.95 -4.78
CA ALA A 238 -14.38 -13.81 -5.93
C ALA A 238 -15.21 -13.06 -7.00
N ALA A 239 -15.14 -13.52 -8.25
CA ALA A 239 -15.93 -12.96 -9.33
C ALA A 239 -17.43 -12.95 -9.00
N GLU A 240 -18.14 -11.93 -9.48
CA GLU A 240 -19.57 -11.71 -9.30
C GLU A 240 -19.99 -11.55 -7.83
N THR A 241 -19.11 -11.00 -7.00
CA THR A 241 -19.40 -10.72 -5.58
C THR A 241 -19.96 -9.32 -5.40
N LEU A 242 -21.10 -9.23 -4.74
CA LEU A 242 -21.76 -7.99 -4.37
C LEU A 242 -20.95 -7.22 -3.32
N PHE A 243 -20.89 -5.91 -3.49
CA PHE A 243 -20.30 -4.94 -2.59
C PHE A 243 -21.24 -3.72 -2.55
N PRO A 244 -21.31 -2.94 -1.45
CA PRO A 244 -22.32 -1.88 -1.30
C PRO A 244 -22.43 -0.89 -2.46
N TYR A 245 -21.32 -0.65 -3.17
CA TYR A 245 -21.31 0.10 -4.41
C TYR A 245 -20.50 -0.63 -5.48
N ILE A 246 -21.17 -1.01 -6.58
CA ILE A 246 -20.52 -1.54 -7.79
C ILE A 246 -20.22 -0.38 -8.73
N ALA A 247 -18.97 0.04 -8.74
CA ALA A 247 -18.48 1.21 -9.45
C ALA A 247 -18.11 0.96 -10.92
N ASN A 248 -17.72 -0.27 -11.27
CA ASN A 248 -17.42 -0.70 -12.63
C ASN A 248 -17.51 -2.23 -12.78
N ASP A 249 -17.50 -2.71 -14.03
CA ASP A 249 -17.62 -4.14 -14.33
C ASP A 249 -16.37 -4.92 -13.87
N GLU A 250 -15.17 -4.34 -13.92
CA GLU A 250 -13.95 -5.02 -13.47
C GLU A 250 -13.98 -5.32 -11.96
N GLN A 251 -14.50 -4.40 -11.15
CA GLN A 251 -14.72 -4.60 -9.73
C GLN A 251 -15.66 -5.78 -9.49
N TYR A 252 -16.77 -5.86 -10.21
CA TYR A 252 -17.72 -6.97 -10.03
C TYR A 252 -17.10 -8.31 -10.42
N ASN A 253 -16.28 -8.34 -11.48
CA ASN A 253 -15.72 -9.59 -12.03
C ASN A 253 -14.40 -10.05 -11.41
N ALA A 254 -13.64 -9.15 -10.77
CA ALA A 254 -12.32 -9.46 -10.18
C ALA A 254 -12.13 -8.98 -8.74
N GLY A 255 -12.86 -7.94 -8.33
CA GLY A 255 -12.98 -7.53 -6.93
C GLY A 255 -11.66 -7.23 -6.22
N GLU A 256 -10.71 -6.55 -6.87
CA GLU A 256 -9.40 -6.22 -6.27
C GLU A 256 -9.44 -4.84 -5.57
N TYR A 257 -9.49 -4.83 -4.24
CA TYR A 257 -9.54 -3.63 -3.40
C TYR A 257 -8.21 -3.42 -2.69
N HIS A 258 -7.53 -2.31 -2.98
CA HIS A 258 -6.34 -1.88 -2.25
C HIS A 258 -6.75 -1.33 -0.88
N ILE A 259 -6.11 -1.81 0.19
CA ILE A 259 -6.30 -1.27 1.53
C ILE A 259 -5.41 -0.04 1.69
N GLU A 260 -5.99 1.15 1.63
CA GLU A 260 -5.28 2.41 1.86
C GLU A 260 -5.00 2.61 3.36
N SER A 261 -6.00 2.33 4.20
CA SER A 261 -5.84 2.37 5.65
C SER A 261 -6.81 1.43 6.34
N ILE A 262 -6.39 0.88 7.49
CA ILE A 262 -7.21 -0.04 8.26
C ILE A 262 -6.99 0.10 9.76
N SER A 263 -8.09 0.07 10.50
CA SER A 263 -8.13 0.06 11.95
C SER A 263 -9.19 -0.93 12.43
N ALA A 264 -9.38 -1.03 13.75
CA ALA A 264 -10.41 -1.91 14.31
C ALA A 264 -11.85 -1.48 13.96
N LYS A 265 -12.08 -0.24 13.50
CA LYS A 265 -13.42 0.33 13.31
C LYS A 265 -13.63 1.04 11.97
N LYS A 266 -12.57 1.27 11.21
CA LYS A 266 -12.57 1.99 9.94
C LYS A 266 -11.61 1.35 8.96
N MET A 267 -12.02 1.25 7.70
CA MET A 267 -11.22 0.76 6.58
C MET A 267 -11.45 1.67 5.38
N SER A 268 -10.36 2.13 4.75
CA SER A 268 -10.39 2.83 3.48
C SER A 268 -9.92 1.89 2.38
N LEU A 269 -10.72 1.77 1.32
CA LEU A 269 -10.50 0.90 0.18
C LEU A 269 -10.47 1.72 -1.10
N ILE A 270 -9.58 1.32 -2.02
CA ILE A 270 -9.52 1.88 -3.37
C ILE A 270 -9.61 0.75 -4.38
N ILE A 271 -10.40 0.95 -5.43
CA ILE A 271 -10.33 0.17 -6.66
C ILE A 271 -9.88 1.09 -7.79
N ASP A 272 -9.08 0.56 -8.71
CA ASP A 272 -8.55 1.32 -9.84
C ASP A 272 -8.55 0.45 -11.09
N ASN A 273 -9.22 0.89 -12.15
CA ASN A 273 -9.29 0.15 -13.41
C ASN A 273 -8.31 0.68 -14.48
N GLY A 274 -7.34 1.49 -14.08
CA GLY A 274 -6.37 2.17 -14.95
C GLY A 274 -6.88 3.45 -15.60
N ASN A 275 -8.17 3.78 -15.43
CA ASN A 275 -8.77 5.03 -15.91
C ASN A 275 -9.33 5.87 -14.76
N ILE A 276 -10.06 5.24 -13.84
CA ILE A 276 -10.71 5.88 -12.71
C ILE A 276 -10.33 5.09 -11.45
N ALA A 277 -10.00 5.82 -10.39
CA ALA A 277 -9.91 5.29 -9.04
C ALA A 277 -11.20 5.63 -8.29
N TRP A 278 -11.80 4.65 -7.61
CA TRP A 278 -12.95 4.84 -6.72
C TRP A 278 -12.56 4.55 -5.28
N HIS A 279 -13.07 5.40 -4.39
CA HIS A 279 -12.78 5.38 -2.97
C HIS A 279 -13.99 4.89 -2.16
N PHE A 280 -13.74 4.10 -1.12
CA PHE A 280 -14.76 3.66 -0.17
C PHE A 280 -14.23 3.74 1.26
N ILE A 281 -15.00 4.35 2.15
CA ILE A 281 -14.78 4.27 3.60
C ILE A 281 -15.83 3.38 4.22
N LEU A 282 -15.38 2.30 4.84
CA LEU A 282 -16.19 1.39 5.62
C LEU A 282 -15.99 1.58 7.11
N THR A 283 -17.02 1.28 7.89
CA THR A 283 -16.96 1.24 9.34
C THR A 283 -17.67 0.01 9.91
N SER A 284 -17.17 -0.47 11.05
CA SER A 284 -17.80 -1.50 11.89
C SER A 284 -18.30 -0.93 13.22
N GLU A 285 -18.45 0.40 13.29
CA GLU A 285 -19.14 1.04 14.40
C GLU A 285 -20.62 0.68 14.38
N GLU A 286 -21.22 0.59 15.57
CA GLU A 286 -22.66 0.42 15.71
C GLU A 286 -23.38 1.44 14.82
N ASP A 287 -24.35 0.96 14.05
CA ASP A 287 -25.19 1.85 13.28
C ASP A 287 -26.19 2.48 14.25
N THR A 288 -25.91 3.72 14.65
CA THR A 288 -26.89 4.60 15.25
C THR A 288 -27.37 5.53 14.15
N PRO A 289 -28.48 5.18 13.45
CA PRO A 289 -29.06 6.10 12.47
C PRO A 289 -29.24 7.46 13.14
N PRO A 290 -28.99 8.57 12.43
CA PRO A 290 -29.32 9.87 12.97
C PRO A 290 -30.78 9.81 13.40
N THR A 291 -31.04 10.11 14.67
CA THR A 291 -32.41 10.23 15.16
C THR A 291 -33.08 11.21 14.19
N PRO A 292 -34.18 10.84 13.50
CA PRO A 292 -34.82 11.76 12.58
C PRO A 292 -35.04 13.03 13.37
N ALA A 293 -34.46 14.14 12.92
CA ALA A 293 -34.74 15.42 13.52
C ALA A 293 -36.26 15.51 13.50
N ILE A 294 -36.89 15.55 14.67
CA ILE A 294 -38.32 15.83 14.74
C ILE A 294 -38.42 17.20 14.07
N ASN A 295 -38.89 17.20 12.83
CA ASN A 295 -39.22 18.41 12.12
C ASN A 295 -40.48 18.90 12.82
N TRP A 296 -40.29 19.57 13.96
CA TRP A 296 -41.34 20.37 14.57
C TRP A 296 -41.74 21.32 13.45
N VAL A 297 -42.89 21.03 12.85
CA VAL A 297 -43.58 21.93 11.93
C VAL A 297 -43.42 23.34 12.50
N ASP A 298 -42.97 24.28 11.65
CA ASP A 298 -42.76 25.66 12.03
C ASP A 298 -43.95 26.15 12.88
N VAL A 299 -43.72 27.03 13.86
CA VAL A 299 -44.81 27.57 14.70
C VAL A 299 -45.92 28.18 13.83
N ASP A 300 -45.56 28.68 12.66
CA ASP A 300 -46.48 29.29 11.69
C ASP A 300 -46.94 28.32 10.58
N SER A 301 -46.57 27.04 10.63
CA SER A 301 -46.98 26.03 9.66
C SER A 301 -48.48 25.73 9.75
N PRO A 302 -49.20 25.59 8.62
CA PRO A 302 -50.60 25.12 8.63
C PRO A 302 -50.76 23.71 9.21
N ASP A 303 -49.68 22.93 9.26
CA ASP A 303 -49.64 21.59 9.85
C ASP A 303 -49.30 21.60 11.35
N ASN A 304 -49.08 22.78 11.95
CA ASN A 304 -48.89 22.93 13.39
C ASN A 304 -50.20 22.74 14.14
N LEU A 305 -50.42 21.53 14.66
CA LEU A 305 -51.54 21.17 15.55
C LEU A 305 -51.60 22.05 16.82
N GLY A 306 -50.49 22.71 17.18
CA GLY A 306 -50.37 23.64 18.30
C GLY A 306 -50.79 25.09 17.99
N ALA A 307 -50.97 25.46 16.72
CA ALA A 307 -51.26 26.84 16.31
C ALA A 307 -52.54 27.41 16.96
N GLY A 308 -53.53 26.55 17.23
CA GLY A 308 -54.78 26.93 17.90
C GLY A 308 -54.65 27.31 19.37
N PHE A 309 -53.54 26.94 20.03
CA PHE A 309 -53.32 27.21 21.46
C PHE A 309 -52.57 28.53 21.72
N ASN A 310 -52.04 29.18 20.68
CA ASN A 310 -51.24 30.41 20.80
C ASN A 310 -52.07 31.71 20.77
N THR A 311 -53.40 31.65 20.77
CA THR A 311 -54.23 32.84 20.95
C THR A 311 -54.39 33.13 22.44
N VAL A 312 -53.74 34.20 22.90
CA VAL A 312 -53.88 34.75 24.25
C VAL A 312 -55.33 35.14 24.48
N GLY A 313 -56.06 34.42 25.34
CA GLY A 313 -57.45 34.72 25.65
C GLY A 313 -58.06 33.85 26.74
N ASN A 314 -57.74 34.19 28.00
CA ASN A 314 -58.46 33.92 29.26
C ASN A 314 -59.02 32.50 29.49
N MET A 315 -58.30 31.70 30.29
CA MET A 315 -58.94 30.67 31.10
C MET A 315 -59.57 31.33 32.33
N GLU A 316 -60.90 31.43 32.36
CA GLU A 316 -61.65 31.62 33.61
C GLU A 316 -61.85 30.24 34.26
N PHE A 317 -61.50 30.16 35.56
CA PHE A 317 -61.66 28.97 36.41
C PHE A 317 -63.09 28.82 36.91
#